data_AF-A0A9Q4DEW8-F1
#
_entry.id   AF-A0A9Q4DEW8-F1
#
_cell.length_a   1.000
_cell.length_b   1.000
_cell.length_c   1.000
_cell.angle_alpha   90.00
_cell.angle_beta   90.00
_cell.angle_gamma   90.00
#
_symmetry.space_group_name_H-M   'P 1'
#
loop_
_entity.id
_entity.type
_entity.pdbx_description
1 polymer ?
#
loop_
_entity_poly.entity_id
_entity_poly.type
_entity_poly.pdbx_seq_one_letter_code
_entity_poly.pdbx_strand_id
1 'polypeptide(L)'
;MEWFIYALRNTFNYQGRAKRAEFIWFILIYELSDWAIVLIAKLAFALRLIHLSDDLHILNSLLDILLLLPMSSVTVRRLHDLGYSGWWQSYLLTMNIVAMILTYLIPKHSLNAMLDTKFGTF
;
A
#
# COMPACT_ATOMS: atom_id res chain seq x y z
N MET A 1 13.21 5.66 13.16
CA MET A 1 13.51 6.43 11.93
C MET A 1 14.75 5.93 11.22
N GLU A 2 15.88 5.72 11.90
CA GLU A 2 17.13 5.22 11.28
C GLU A 2 16.97 3.97 10.41
N TRP A 3 16.13 3.01 10.84
CA TRP A 3 15.87 1.79 10.08
C TRP A 3 15.17 2.02 8.74
N PHE A 4 14.33 3.05 8.65
CA PHE A 4 13.65 3.43 7.41
C PHE A 4 14.65 4.01 6.40
N ILE A 5 15.50 4.93 6.86
CA ILE A 5 16.55 5.53 6.02
C ILE A 5 17.57 4.46 5.60
N TYR A 6 17.89 3.51 6.49
CA TYR A 6 18.75 2.39 6.18
C TYR A 6 18.17 1.49 5.07
N ALA A 7 16.88 1.15 5.15
CA ALA A 7 16.18 0.38 4.12
C ALA A 7 16.22 1.09 2.76
N LEU A 8 16.00 2.42 2.72
CA LEU A 8 16.10 3.23 1.50
C LEU A 8 17.52 3.25 0.92
N ARG A 9 18.54 3.36 1.77
CA ARG A 9 19.94 3.32 1.30
C ARG A 9 20.35 1.97 0.75
N ASN A 10 19.83 0.88 1.32
CA ASN A 10 20.18 -0.49 0.93
C ASN A 10 19.21 -1.08 -0.12
N THR A 11 18.51 -0.25 -0.88
CA THR A 11 17.50 -0.66 -1.87
C THR A 11 18.06 -1.62 -2.92
N PHE A 12 19.23 -1.36 -3.49
CA PHE A 12 19.77 -2.19 -4.58
C PHE A 12 20.56 -3.41 -4.10
N ASN A 13 20.63 -3.63 -2.79
CA ASN A 13 21.36 -4.76 -2.23
C ASN A 13 20.38 -5.86 -1.81
N TYR A 14 20.30 -6.89 -2.65
CA TYR A 14 19.45 -8.07 -2.42
C TYR A 14 20.16 -9.18 -1.64
N GLN A 15 21.42 -8.94 -1.24
CA GLN A 15 22.20 -9.90 -0.46
C GLN A 15 22.28 -9.49 1.00
N GLY A 16 22.41 -10.49 1.87
CA GLY A 16 22.49 -10.31 3.31
C GLY A 16 21.14 -10.40 4.02
N ARG A 17 21.15 -10.05 5.30
CA ARG A 17 20.03 -10.26 6.23
C ARG A 17 19.32 -8.96 6.56
N ALA A 18 17.99 -8.97 6.56
CA ALA A 18 17.20 -7.84 7.03
C ALA A 18 16.85 -8.05 8.50
N LYS A 19 17.16 -7.07 9.36
CA LYS A 19 16.74 -7.14 10.76
C LYS A 19 15.22 -7.07 10.83
N ARG A 20 14.60 -7.82 11.75
CA ARG A 20 13.13 -7.81 11.94
C ARG A 20 12.58 -6.39 12.12
N ALA A 21 13.30 -5.57 12.87
CA ALA A 21 12.96 -4.17 13.08
C ALA A 21 13.00 -3.34 11.78
N GLU A 22 13.97 -3.58 10.89
CA GLU A 22 14.05 -2.90 9.58
C GLU A 22 12.82 -3.19 8.74
N PHE A 23 12.45 -4.47 8.61
CA PHE A 23 11.26 -4.89 7.87
C PHE A 23 9.96 -4.32 8.45
N ILE A 24 9.76 -4.48 9.76
CA ILE A 24 8.53 -4.04 10.43
C ILE A 24 8.38 -2.52 10.37
N TRP A 25 9.42 -1.76 10.72
CA TRP A 25 9.32 -0.30 10.71
C TRP A 25 9.19 0.27 9.30
N PHE A 26 9.83 -0.35 8.30
CA PHE A 26 9.67 0.08 6.92
C PHE A 26 8.22 -0.10 6.44
N ILE A 27 7.65 -1.28 6.64
CA ILE A 27 6.25 -1.57 6.25
C ILE A 27 5.28 -0.69 7.02
N LEU A 28 5.45 -0.56 8.34
CA LEU A 28 4.55 0.26 9.16
C LEU A 28 4.54 1.73 8.73
N ILE A 29 5.71 2.31 8.44
CA ILE A 29 5.80 3.70 8.01
C ILE A 29 5.20 3.87 6.61
N TYR A 30 5.46 2.92 5.71
CA TYR A 30 4.88 2.93 4.37
C TYR A 30 3.35 2.88 4.42
N GLU A 31 2.78 1.86 5.07
CA GLU A 31 1.34 1.69 5.22
C GLU A 31 0.69 2.87 5.96
N LEU A 32 1.28 3.36 7.05
CA LEU A 32 0.69 4.48 7.78
C LEU A 32 0.68 5.77 6.94
N SER A 33 1.71 5.98 6.12
CA SER A 33 1.78 7.14 5.22
C SER A 33 0.73 7.07 4.12
N ASP A 34 0.59 5.89 3.49
CA ASP A 34 -0.42 5.64 2.46
C ASP A 34 -1.84 5.87 3.01
N TRP A 35 -2.17 5.25 4.15
CA TRP A 35 -3.48 5.40 4.78
C TRP A 35 -3.79 6.85 5.15
N ALA A 36 -2.79 7.59 5.63
CA ALA A 36 -2.94 9.01 5.96
C ALA A 36 -3.25 9.84 4.70
N ILE A 37 -2.52 9.65 3.60
CA ILE A 37 -2.73 10.39 2.35
C ILE A 37 -4.10 10.05 1.76
N VAL A 38 -4.47 8.77 1.70
CA VAL A 38 -5.78 8.31 1.20
C VAL A 38 -6.93 8.87 2.04
N LEU A 39 -6.78 8.92 3.37
CA LEU A 39 -7.79 9.51 4.25
C LEU A 39 -7.98 11.00 3.98
N ILE A 40 -6.88 11.75 3.83
CA ILE A 40 -6.92 13.19 3.53
C ILE A 40 -7.52 13.43 2.14
N ALA A 41 -7.18 12.62 1.13
CA ALA A 41 -7.75 12.71 -0.22
C ALA A 41 -9.27 12.49 -0.19
N LYS A 42 -9.75 11.46 0.53
CA LYS A 42 -11.19 11.21 0.71
C LYS A 42 -11.90 12.36 1.41
N LEU A 43 -11.27 12.97 2.41
CA LEU A 43 -11.82 14.13 3.10
C LEU A 43 -11.89 15.35 2.16
N ALA A 44 -10.84 15.61 1.38
CA ALA A 44 -10.81 16.69 0.38
C ALA A 44 -11.92 16.51 -0.66
N PHE A 45 -12.12 15.27 -1.14
CA PHE A 45 -13.23 14.94 -2.03
C PHE A 45 -14.60 15.21 -1.40
N ALA A 46 -14.81 14.78 -0.15
CA ALA A 46 -16.06 15.03 0.58
C ALA A 46 -16.36 16.53 0.77
N LEU A 47 -15.32 17.36 0.92
CA LEU A 47 -15.41 18.81 1.00
C LEU A 47 -15.51 19.52 -0.36
N ARG A 48 -15.64 18.76 -1.46
CA ARG A 48 -15.68 19.27 -2.85
C ARG A 48 -14.39 20.00 -3.29
N LEU A 49 -13.27 19.72 -2.64
CA LEU A 49 -11.93 20.18 -3.04
C LEU A 49 -11.33 19.21 -4.06
N ILE A 50 -11.93 19.15 -5.25
CA ILE A 50 -11.67 18.10 -6.25
C ILE A 50 -10.20 18.13 -6.71
N HIS A 51 -9.67 19.29 -7.07
CA HIS A 51 -8.27 19.41 -7.52
C HIS A 51 -7.27 18.94 -6.45
N LEU A 52 -7.49 19.28 -5.18
CA LEU A 52 -6.64 18.84 -4.08
C LEU A 52 -6.70 17.31 -3.91
N SER A 53 -7.89 16.72 -4.03
CA SER A 53 -8.06 15.26 -3.97
C SER A 53 -7.27 14.56 -5.07
N ASP A 54 -7.37 15.05 -6.31
CA ASP A 54 -6.69 14.47 -7.46
C ASP A 54 -5.16 14.58 -7.32
N ASP A 55 -4.66 15.75 -6.92
CA ASP A 55 -3.22 15.98 -6.68
C ASP A 55 -2.67 15.04 -5.59
N LEU A 56 -3.43 14.81 -4.51
CA LEU A 56 -3.04 13.88 -3.44
C LEU A 56 -3.01 12.43 -3.92
N HIS A 57 -3.94 12.01 -4.79
CA HIS A 57 -3.93 10.68 -5.38
C HIS A 57 -2.73 10.46 -6.31
N ILE A 58 -2.38 11.47 -7.11
CA ILE A 58 -1.20 11.45 -7.98
C ILE A 58 0.07 11.36 -7.12
N LEU A 59 0.18 12.19 -6.08
CA LEU A 59 1.30 12.17 -5.15
C LEU A 59 1.47 10.80 -4.49
N ASN A 60 0.38 10.22 -4.01
CA ASN A 60 0.40 8.88 -3.39
C ASN A 60 0.93 7.83 -4.37
N SER A 61 0.42 7.84 -5.61
CA SER A 61 0.82 6.90 -6.65
C SER A 61 2.32 7.01 -6.99
N LEU A 62 2.87 8.23 -7.00
CA LEU A 62 4.30 8.46 -7.20
C LEU A 62 5.15 7.94 -6.04
N LEU A 63 4.69 8.15 -4.81
CA LEU A 63 5.35 7.62 -3.61
C LEU A 63 5.36 6.09 -3.59
N ASP A 64 4.25 5.46 -3.96
CA ASP A 64 4.14 4.00 -4.05
C ASP A 64 5.15 3.42 -5.04
N ILE A 65 5.26 4.00 -6.23
CA ILE A 65 6.22 3.56 -7.26
C ILE A 65 7.66 3.70 -6.74
N LEU A 66 7.97 4.82 -6.08
CA LEU A 66 9.30 5.06 -5.53
C LEU A 66 9.65 4.08 -4.40
N LEU A 67 8.69 3.78 -3.53
CA LEU A 67 8.88 2.91 -2.36
C LEU A 67 8.73 1.42 -2.67
N LEU A 68 8.18 1.06 -3.84
CA LEU A 68 8.07 -0.32 -4.30
C LEU A 68 9.44 -1.01 -4.39
N LEU A 69 10.45 -0.30 -4.89
CA LEU A 69 11.83 -0.80 -4.99
C LEU A 69 12.43 -1.17 -3.62
N PRO A 70 12.52 -0.24 -2.64
CA PRO A 70 13.02 -0.58 -1.31
C PRO A 70 12.17 -1.64 -0.62
N MET A 71 10.84 -1.62 -0.79
CA MET A 71 9.96 -2.63 -0.22
C MET A 71 10.30 -4.03 -0.73
N SER A 72 10.51 -4.17 -2.04
CA SER A 72 10.91 -5.44 -2.65
C SER A 72 12.27 -5.92 -2.12
N SER A 73 13.24 -5.02 -1.98
CA SER A 73 14.58 -5.35 -1.50
C SER A 73 14.61 -5.87 -0.06
N VAL A 74 13.92 -5.18 0.86
CA VAL A 74 13.85 -5.61 2.26
C VAL A 74 13.08 -6.94 2.38
N THR A 75 12.02 -7.12 1.58
CA THR A 75 11.22 -8.35 1.55
C THR A 75 12.03 -9.54 1.02
N VAL A 76 12.78 -9.37 -0.07
CA VAL A 76 13.66 -10.40 -0.62
C VAL A 76 14.72 -10.82 0.38
N ARG A 77 15.41 -9.86 1.03
CA ARG A 77 16.40 -10.18 2.09
C ARG A 77 15.77 -10.96 3.24
N ARG A 78 14.54 -10.62 3.64
CA ARG A 78 13.81 -11.32 4.71
C ARG A 78 13.35 -12.73 4.29
N LEU A 79 12.94 -12.92 3.03
CA LEU A 79 12.58 -14.23 2.49
C LEU A 79 13.81 -15.15 2.41
N HIS A 80 14.93 -14.62 1.94
CA HIS A 80 16.21 -15.33 1.94
C HIS A 80 16.64 -15.73 3.37
N ASP A 81 16.43 -14.86 4.36
CA ASP A 81 16.69 -15.17 5.78
C ASP A 81 15.84 -16.34 6.32
N LEU A 82 14.65 -16.56 5.75
CA LEU A 82 13.73 -17.63 6.10
C LEU A 82 13.98 -18.92 5.29
N GLY A 83 14.96 -18.92 4.37
CA GLY A 83 15.26 -20.04 3.49
C GLY A 83 14.32 -20.16 2.28
N TYR A 84 13.48 -19.15 2.03
CA TYR A 84 12.59 -19.09 0.87
C TYR A 84 13.22 -18.30 -0.28
N SER A 85 12.81 -18.57 -1.51
CA SER A 85 13.19 -17.78 -2.67
C SER A 85 12.56 -16.38 -2.64
N GLY A 86 13.27 -15.36 -3.11
CA GLY A 86 12.73 -13.99 -3.21
C GLY A 86 11.46 -13.89 -4.07
N TRP A 87 11.22 -14.87 -4.95
CA TRP A 87 10.03 -14.96 -5.78
C TRP A 87 8.73 -15.12 -5.00
N TRP A 88 8.76 -15.60 -3.75
CA TRP A 88 7.55 -15.71 -2.93
C TRP A 88 6.83 -14.38 -2.71
N GLN A 89 7.50 -13.23 -2.88
CA GLN A 89 6.84 -11.92 -2.83
C GLN A 89 5.81 -11.72 -3.96
N SER A 90 5.95 -12.41 -5.09
CA SER A 90 5.00 -12.30 -6.21
C SER A 90 3.60 -12.82 -5.84
N TYR A 91 3.51 -13.78 -4.91
CA TYR A 91 2.24 -14.26 -4.40
C TYR A 91 1.47 -13.15 -3.67
N LEU A 92 2.16 -12.40 -2.80
CA LEU A 92 1.57 -11.26 -2.09
C LEU A 92 1.14 -10.14 -3.05
N LEU A 93 1.96 -9.85 -4.07
CA LEU A 93 1.60 -8.88 -5.10
C LEU A 93 0.37 -9.33 -5.89
N THR A 94 0.31 -10.61 -6.26
CA THR A 94 -0.84 -11.18 -6.99
C THR A 94 -2.11 -11.09 -6.15
N MET A 95 -2.05 -11.38 -4.85
CA MET A 95 -3.19 -11.25 -3.94
C MET A 95 -3.70 -9.81 -3.87
N ASN A 96 -2.81 -8.82 -3.81
CA ASN A 96 -3.18 -7.40 -3.81
C ASN A 96 -3.84 -6.97 -5.13
N ILE A 97 -3.28 -7.39 -6.28
CA ILE A 97 -3.86 -7.08 -7.60
C ILE A 97 -5.26 -7.70 -7.73
N VAL A 98 -5.45 -8.94 -7.29
CA VAL A 98 -6.76 -9.60 -7.30
C VAL A 98 -7.74 -8.84 -6.40
N ALA A 99 -7.34 -8.45 -5.18
CA ALA A 99 -8.19 -7.65 -4.29
C ALA A 99 -8.59 -6.30 -4.91
N MET A 100 -7.68 -5.63 -5.60
CA MET A 100 -7.95 -4.39 -6.32
C MET A 100 -8.96 -4.60 -7.44
N ILE A 101 -8.78 -5.63 -8.27
CA ILE A 101 -9.71 -5.98 -9.36
C ILE A 101 -11.10 -6.30 -8.79
N LEU A 102 -11.18 -7.12 -7.74
CA LEU A 102 -12.44 -7.45 -7.09
C LEU A 102 -13.17 -6.20 -6.58
N THR A 103 -12.43 -5.27 -5.97
CA THR A 103 -13.00 -3.99 -5.50
C THR A 103 -13.57 -3.16 -6.65
N TYR A 104 -12.95 -3.18 -7.82
CA TYR A 104 -13.44 -2.49 -9.02
C TYR A 104 -14.63 -3.20 -9.68
N LEU A 105 -14.64 -4.54 -9.65
CA LEU A 105 -15.69 -5.37 -10.23
C LEU A 105 -16.98 -5.37 -9.40
N ILE A 106 -16.91 -5.11 -8.09
CA ILE A 106 -18.10 -4.92 -7.26
C ILE A 106 -18.83 -3.66 -7.75
N PRO A 107 -20.03 -3.79 -8.35
CA PRO A 107 -20.77 -2.63 -8.83
C PRO A 107 -21.09 -1.74 -7.63
N LYS A 108 -20.66 -0.47 -7.66
CA LYS A 108 -21.04 0.50 -6.61
C LYS A 108 -22.57 0.60 -6.47
N HIS A 109 -23.30 0.34 -7.56
CA HIS A 109 -24.77 0.26 -7.59
C HIS A 109 -25.35 -0.85 -6.70
N SER A 110 -24.73 -2.04 -6.63
CA SER A 110 -25.26 -3.14 -5.79
C SER A 110 -25.04 -2.89 -4.30
N LEU A 111 -23.98 -2.17 -3.93
CA LEU A 111 -23.73 -1.76 -2.54
C LEU A 111 -24.76 -0.72 -2.07
N ASN A 112 -25.04 0.30 -2.89
CA ASN A 112 -26.05 1.31 -2.56
C ASN A 112 -27.45 0.70 -2.50
N ALA A 113 -27.83 -0.17 -3.44
CA ALA A 113 -29.12 -0.87 -3.40
C ALA A 113 -29.28 -1.77 -2.16
N MET A 114 -28.20 -2.38 -1.66
CA MET A 114 -28.22 -3.17 -0.42
C MET A 114 -28.29 -2.31 0.84
N LEU A 115 -27.74 -1.09 0.81
CA LEU A 115 -27.83 -0.13 1.90
C LEU A 115 -29.21 0.53 1.94
N ASP A 116 -29.78 0.91 0.79
CA ASP A 116 -31.13 1.49 0.68
C ASP A 116 -32.23 0.49 1.08
N THR A 117 -32.02 -0.81 0.82
CA THR A 117 -32.95 -1.87 1.25
C THR A 117 -32.83 -2.23 2.73
N LYS A 118 -31.67 -2.04 3.36
CA LYS A 118 -31.45 -2.32 4.79
C LYS A 118 -31.72 -1.12 5.70
N PHE A 119 -31.52 0.10 5.19
CA PHE A 119 -31.75 1.36 5.89
C PHE A 119 -32.79 2.14 5.10
N GLY A 120 -34.04 1.66 5.13
CA GLY A 120 -35.14 2.31 4.45
C GLY A 120 -35.13 3.82 4.72
N THR A 121 -35.17 4.58 3.63
CA THR A 121 -35.31 6.04 3.62
C THR A 121 -36.48 6.45 4.53
N PHE A 122 -36.18 7.23 5.56
CA PHE A 122 -37.14 8.18 6.13
C PHE A 122 -37.00 9.52 5.42
#